data_AF-A0A954G0N4-F1
#
_entry.id   AF-A0A954G0N4-F1
#
_cell.length_a   1.000
_cell.length_b   1.000
_cell.length_c   1.000
_cell.angle_alpha   90.00
_cell.angle_beta   90.00
_cell.angle_gamma   90.00
#
_symmetry.space_group_name_H-M   'P 1'
#
loop_
_entity.id
_entity.type
_entity.pdbx_description
1 polymer ?
#
loop_
_entity_poly.entity_id
_entity_poly.type
_entity_poly.pdbx_seq_one_letter_code
_entity_poly.pdbx_strand_id
1 'polypeptide(L)'
;QSGNYVHAKGKVHLFQGTLQIILTYIEPVSAENLDPADFQPQATQDVQQLMSKLREMLLSIENNEIRTLMECFLVDEALMDEFCRAPAGVKTHHAYHGGLIEHVVNLMETAQRVADLYPKADMSLLLAGIFLHDIGKVRELGYENEFIYTDEGQLLGHLIIGVEMLTEKINAYQEMTGEAFPREAELRLKHMIVSHHGTYEFGSARLPMTPEAVALHHLDNLDAKVNEFARFIDDDLNSTSNWTPYSPRLQRKLFKGITED
;
A
#
# COMPACT_ATOMS: atom_id res chain seq x y z
N GLN A 1 23.69 10.37 -10.74
CA GLN A 1 22.58 10.93 -9.93
C GLN A 1 21.81 9.75 -9.33
N SER A 2 20.91 9.99 -8.37
CA SER A 2 20.03 8.93 -7.86
C SER A 2 19.23 8.30 -9.00
N GLY A 3 18.99 6.99 -8.97
CA GLY A 3 18.31 6.27 -10.04
C GLY A 3 19.14 5.99 -11.31
N ASN A 4 20.46 6.22 -11.32
CA ASN A 4 21.32 5.82 -12.44
C ASN A 4 21.99 4.47 -12.19
N TYR A 5 22.12 3.67 -13.25
CA TYR A 5 22.80 2.39 -13.18
C TYR A 5 24.32 2.57 -13.10
N VAL A 6 24.94 1.75 -12.25
CA VAL A 6 26.39 1.71 -12.08
C VAL A 6 26.89 0.27 -12.09
N HIS A 7 28.07 0.06 -12.67
CA HIS A 7 28.80 -1.18 -12.54
C HIS A 7 29.75 -1.03 -11.36
N ALA A 8 29.52 -1.83 -10.33
CA ALA A 8 30.26 -1.79 -9.07
C ALA A 8 31.04 -3.09 -8.85
N LYS A 9 32.27 -2.99 -8.35
CA LYS A 9 33.05 -4.14 -7.85
C LYS A 9 33.52 -3.85 -6.45
N GLY A 10 33.49 -4.85 -5.59
CA GLY A 10 33.90 -4.70 -4.19
C GLY A 10 33.99 -6.04 -3.48
N LYS A 11 34.40 -5.99 -2.21
CA LYS A 11 34.37 -7.15 -1.31
C LYS A 11 33.05 -7.13 -0.54
N VAL A 12 32.34 -8.25 -0.58
CA VAL A 12 31.09 -8.43 0.16
C VAL A 12 31.40 -9.08 1.51
N HIS A 13 30.86 -8.50 2.58
CA HIS A 13 30.96 -9.03 3.93
C HIS A 13 29.58 -8.99 4.60
N LEU A 14 29.24 -10.05 5.32
CA LEU A 14 28.03 -10.08 6.14
C LEU A 14 28.34 -9.39 7.48
N PHE A 15 27.64 -8.30 7.79
CA PHE A 15 27.79 -7.57 9.04
C PHE A 15 26.43 -7.34 9.68
N GLN A 16 26.26 -7.82 10.91
CA GLN A 16 25.00 -7.72 11.66
C GLN A 16 23.76 -8.19 10.86
N GLY A 17 23.89 -9.30 10.12
CA GLY A 17 22.76 -9.88 9.37
C GLY A 17 22.49 -9.26 8.01
N THR A 18 23.20 -8.20 7.62
CA THR A 18 23.03 -7.54 6.32
C THR A 18 24.31 -7.66 5.49
N LEU A 19 24.16 -7.89 4.17
CA LEU A 19 25.28 -7.83 3.24
C LEU A 19 25.74 -6.37 3.09
N GLN A 20 27.02 -6.14 3.32
CA GLN A 20 27.69 -4.87 3.05
C GLN A 20 28.76 -5.08 1.99
N ILE A 21 28.83 -4.17 1.03
CA ILE A 21 29.88 -4.17 0.01
C ILE A 21 30.85 -3.03 0.26
N ILE A 22 32.14 -3.35 0.38
CA ILE A 22 33.22 -2.38 0.35
C ILE A 22 33.60 -2.21 -1.11
N LEU A 23 33.15 -1.09 -1.70
CA LEU A 23 33.41 -0.76 -3.10
C LEU A 23 34.90 -0.50 -3.34
N THR A 24 35.44 -1.17 -4.35
CA THR A 24 36.79 -0.96 -4.89
C THR A 24 36.77 -0.33 -6.28
N TYR A 25 35.61 -0.33 -6.95
CA TYR A 25 35.39 0.23 -8.28
C TYR A 25 33.91 0.60 -8.45
N ILE A 26 33.65 1.72 -9.13
CA ILE A 26 32.30 2.15 -9.53
C ILE A 26 32.39 2.98 -10.82
N GLU A 27 31.54 2.69 -11.80
CA GLU A 27 31.41 3.47 -13.03
C GLU A 27 29.93 3.57 -13.47
N PRO A 28 29.52 4.67 -14.12
CA PRO A 28 28.19 4.78 -14.70
C PRO A 28 28.04 3.85 -15.92
N VAL A 29 26.84 3.25 -16.07
CA VAL A 29 26.46 2.43 -17.24
C VAL A 29 25.16 2.94 -17.86
N SER A 30 25.05 2.77 -19.17
CA SER A 30 23.82 3.09 -19.91
C SER A 30 22.69 2.14 -19.54
N ALA A 31 21.46 2.67 -19.47
CA ALA A 31 20.25 1.88 -19.23
C ALA A 31 19.79 1.06 -20.46
N GLU A 32 20.35 1.32 -21.65
CA GLU A 32 19.86 0.74 -22.93
C GLU A 32 19.79 -0.79 -22.98
N ASN A 33 20.59 -1.50 -22.16
CA ASN A 33 20.65 -2.97 -22.15
C ASN A 33 20.37 -3.56 -20.76
N LEU A 34 19.76 -2.79 -19.86
CA LEU A 34 19.40 -3.25 -18.52
C LEU A 34 17.89 -3.38 -18.44
N ASP A 35 17.41 -4.47 -17.85
CA ASP A 35 16.02 -4.58 -17.45
C ASP A 35 15.86 -3.89 -16.08
N PRO A 36 15.08 -2.80 -15.96
CA PRO A 36 14.82 -2.17 -14.67
C PRO A 36 14.29 -3.15 -13.60
N ALA A 37 13.59 -4.20 -14.03
CA ALA A 37 13.08 -5.26 -13.17
C ALA A 37 14.18 -5.97 -12.36
N ASP A 38 15.39 -6.09 -12.90
CA ASP A 38 16.51 -6.76 -12.22
C ASP A 38 17.03 -5.98 -11.00
N PHE A 39 16.68 -4.69 -10.90
CA PHE A 39 17.22 -3.75 -9.90
C PHE A 39 16.16 -3.22 -8.93
N GLN A 40 14.89 -3.56 -9.15
CA GLN A 40 13.77 -3.11 -8.31
C GLN A 40 13.16 -4.30 -7.56
N PRO A 41 12.83 -4.16 -6.27
CA PRO A 41 12.03 -5.17 -5.59
C PRO A 41 10.67 -5.26 -6.30
N GLN A 42 10.27 -6.48 -6.67
CA GLN A 42 8.99 -6.75 -7.32
C GLN A 42 7.96 -7.27 -6.31
N ALA A 43 6.69 -7.14 -6.66
CA ALA A 43 5.62 -7.82 -5.94
C ALA A 43 5.84 -9.34 -5.96
N THR A 44 5.53 -9.99 -4.84
CA THR A 44 5.60 -11.46 -4.72
C THR A 44 4.43 -12.15 -5.45
N GLN A 45 3.35 -11.40 -5.69
CA GLN A 45 2.16 -11.85 -6.39
C GLN A 45 2.05 -11.22 -7.78
N ASP A 46 1.40 -11.95 -8.69
CA ASP A 46 1.08 -11.48 -10.04
C ASP A 46 0.06 -10.33 -9.97
N VAL A 47 0.49 -9.13 -10.34
CA VAL A 47 -0.32 -7.90 -10.34
C VAL A 47 -1.59 -8.06 -11.17
N GLN A 48 -1.59 -8.85 -12.25
CA GLN A 48 -2.79 -9.09 -13.05
C GLN A 48 -3.82 -9.92 -12.29
N GLN A 49 -3.36 -10.89 -11.49
CA GLN A 49 -4.24 -11.68 -10.62
C GLN A 49 -4.80 -10.82 -9.49
N LEU A 50 -3.97 -9.97 -8.87
CA LEU A 50 -4.41 -9.00 -7.87
C LEU A 50 -5.47 -8.05 -8.42
N MET A 51 -5.27 -7.52 -9.63
CA MET A 51 -6.25 -6.66 -10.29
C MET A 51 -7.57 -7.38 -10.58
N SER A 52 -7.49 -8.65 -11.00
CA SER A 52 -8.69 -9.48 -11.21
C SER A 52 -9.48 -9.69 -9.91
N LYS A 53 -8.78 -10.02 -8.81
CA LYS A 53 -9.39 -10.16 -7.48
C LYS A 53 -10.00 -8.86 -6.97
N LEU A 54 -9.27 -7.75 -7.10
CA LEU A 54 -9.75 -6.43 -6.71
C LEU A 54 -11.08 -6.11 -7.41
N ARG A 55 -11.12 -6.32 -8.73
CA ARG A 55 -12.32 -6.10 -9.54
C ARG A 55 -13.47 -6.99 -9.08
N GLU A 56 -13.23 -8.27 -8.85
CA GLU A 56 -14.25 -9.21 -8.34
C GLU A 56 -14.84 -8.73 -7.02
N MET A 57 -14.00 -8.37 -6.05
CA MET A 57 -14.45 -7.91 -4.73
C MET A 57 -15.23 -6.59 -4.81
N LEU A 58 -14.77 -5.62 -5.60
CA LEU A 58 -15.47 -4.34 -5.77
C LEU A 58 -16.83 -4.51 -6.49
N LEU A 59 -16.90 -5.39 -7.50
CA LEU A 59 -18.15 -5.69 -8.21
C LEU A 59 -19.11 -6.59 -7.39
N SER A 60 -18.62 -7.26 -6.36
CA SER A 60 -19.47 -8.02 -5.42
C SER A 60 -20.14 -7.15 -4.35
N ILE A 61 -19.81 -5.86 -4.26
CA ILE A 61 -20.43 -4.94 -3.29
C ILE A 61 -21.95 -4.92 -3.49
N GLU A 62 -22.68 -5.18 -2.39
CA GLU A 62 -24.14 -5.34 -2.42
C GLU A 62 -24.88 -4.02 -2.63
N ASN A 63 -24.41 -2.94 -1.99
CA ASN A 63 -25.01 -1.61 -2.16
C ASN A 63 -24.74 -1.10 -3.59
N ASN A 64 -25.81 -0.85 -4.36
CA ASN A 64 -25.72 -0.49 -5.77
C ASN A 64 -25.02 0.86 -5.99
N GLU A 65 -25.29 1.86 -5.15
CA GLU A 65 -24.71 3.19 -5.28
C GLU A 65 -23.19 3.16 -5.05
N ILE A 66 -22.75 2.45 -4.00
CA ILE A 66 -21.33 2.25 -3.69
C ILE A 66 -20.65 1.43 -4.78
N ARG A 67 -21.25 0.32 -5.22
CA ARG A 67 -20.68 -0.51 -6.31
C ARG A 67 -20.49 0.31 -7.58
N THR A 68 -21.50 1.08 -7.97
CA THR A 68 -21.46 1.93 -9.16
C THR A 68 -20.39 3.03 -9.02
N LEU A 69 -20.19 3.59 -7.82
CA LEU A 69 -19.06 4.49 -7.56
C LEU A 69 -17.72 3.78 -7.76
N MET A 70 -17.56 2.54 -7.28
CA MET A 70 -16.34 1.76 -7.51
C MET A 70 -16.12 1.44 -8.99
N GLU A 71 -17.19 1.20 -9.75
CA GLU A 71 -17.12 1.06 -11.20
C GLU A 71 -16.54 2.33 -11.87
N CYS A 72 -16.90 3.54 -11.41
CA CYS A 72 -16.32 4.80 -11.91
C CYS A 72 -14.79 4.90 -11.71
N PHE A 73 -14.24 4.25 -10.68
CA PHE A 73 -12.79 4.09 -10.51
C PHE A 73 -12.25 3.03 -11.47
N LEU A 74 -12.89 1.86 -11.54
CA LEU A 74 -12.44 0.71 -12.33
C LEU A 74 -12.40 0.96 -13.85
N VAL A 75 -13.25 1.84 -14.38
CA VAL A 75 -13.27 2.20 -15.80
C VAL A 75 -12.24 3.26 -16.18
N ASP A 76 -11.57 3.87 -15.21
CA ASP A 76 -10.46 4.79 -15.44
C ASP A 76 -9.17 4.00 -15.59
N GLU A 77 -8.90 3.57 -16.82
CA GLU A 77 -7.76 2.71 -17.14
C GLU A 77 -6.42 3.34 -16.76
N ALA A 78 -6.28 4.66 -16.90
CA ALA A 78 -5.06 5.38 -16.54
C ALA A 78 -4.82 5.33 -15.02
N LEU A 79 -5.85 5.66 -14.23
CA LEU A 79 -5.79 5.57 -12.78
C LEU A 79 -5.48 4.14 -12.31
N MET A 80 -6.14 3.13 -12.89
CA MET A 80 -5.95 1.75 -12.48
C MET A 80 -4.58 1.18 -12.87
N ASP A 81 -4.01 1.60 -14.00
CA ASP A 81 -2.62 1.27 -14.36
C ASP A 81 -1.64 1.86 -13.34
N GLU A 82 -1.79 3.14 -13.01
CA GLU A 82 -0.97 3.81 -12.00
C GLU A 82 -1.12 3.15 -10.62
N PHE A 83 -2.35 2.82 -10.21
CA PHE A 83 -2.63 2.10 -8.97
C PHE A 83 -1.94 0.73 -8.91
N CYS A 84 -1.91 0.00 -10.01
CA CYS A 84 -1.23 -1.30 -10.12
C CYS A 84 0.30 -1.17 -10.09
N ARG A 85 0.86 0.00 -10.43
CA ARG A 85 2.31 0.26 -10.38
C ARG A 85 2.76 0.91 -9.08
N ALA A 86 1.88 1.62 -8.38
CA ALA A 86 2.22 2.39 -7.20
C ALA A 86 2.73 1.50 -6.03
N PRO A 87 3.76 1.95 -5.29
CA PRO A 87 4.13 1.34 -4.02
C PRO A 87 3.17 1.81 -2.91
N ALA A 88 3.05 1.03 -1.82
CA ALA A 88 2.30 1.49 -0.65
C ALA A 88 3.12 2.45 0.25
N GLY A 89 4.40 2.64 -0.03
CA GLY A 89 5.25 3.57 0.71
C GLY A 89 6.64 3.71 0.13
N VAL A 90 7.39 4.73 0.56
CA VAL A 90 8.72 5.05 0.00
C VAL A 90 9.82 4.14 0.55
N LYS A 91 9.76 3.75 1.83
CA LYS A 91 10.83 2.97 2.50
C LYS A 91 10.33 1.83 3.38
N THR A 92 9.03 1.72 3.58
CA THR A 92 8.42 0.86 4.60
C THR A 92 7.20 0.17 4.02
N HIS A 93 6.97 -1.10 4.42
CA HIS A 93 5.88 -2.04 4.07
C HIS A 93 5.30 -1.88 2.65
N HIS A 94 5.41 -2.91 1.83
CA HIS A 94 4.96 -2.82 0.43
C HIS A 94 5.63 -1.68 -0.41
N ALA A 95 6.85 -1.30 -0.06
CA ALA A 95 7.67 -0.33 -0.81
C ALA A 95 8.30 -0.98 -2.07
N TYR A 96 7.46 -1.36 -3.02
CA TYR A 96 7.81 -1.95 -4.32
C TYR A 96 6.67 -1.74 -5.31
N HIS A 97 6.96 -1.91 -6.61
CA HIS A 97 5.93 -1.81 -7.64
C HIS A 97 4.82 -2.85 -7.45
N GLY A 98 3.57 -2.41 -7.46
CA GLY A 98 2.40 -3.25 -7.15
C GLY A 98 2.16 -3.47 -5.66
N GLY A 99 2.93 -2.81 -4.79
CA GLY A 99 2.74 -2.90 -3.35
C GLY A 99 1.41 -2.35 -2.87
N LEU A 100 0.91 -1.26 -3.48
CA LEU A 100 -0.37 -0.66 -3.08
C LEU A 100 -1.55 -1.60 -3.34
N ILE A 101 -1.62 -2.20 -4.53
CA ILE A 101 -2.69 -3.13 -4.86
C ILE A 101 -2.61 -4.42 -4.04
N GLU A 102 -1.40 -4.95 -3.79
CA GLU A 102 -1.23 -6.13 -2.92
C GLU A 102 -1.77 -5.85 -1.51
N HIS A 103 -1.40 -4.71 -0.93
CA HIS A 103 -1.88 -4.26 0.37
C HIS A 103 -3.41 -4.15 0.39
N VAL A 104 -4.01 -3.39 -0.53
CA VAL A 104 -5.46 -3.22 -0.58
C VAL A 104 -6.21 -4.54 -0.75
N VAL A 105 -5.74 -5.43 -1.63
CA VAL A 105 -6.35 -6.75 -1.83
C VAL A 105 -6.25 -7.59 -0.54
N ASN A 106 -5.11 -7.60 0.14
CA ASN A 106 -4.95 -8.32 1.42
C ASN A 106 -5.93 -7.81 2.49
N LEU A 107 -6.13 -6.49 2.59
CA LEU A 107 -7.09 -5.89 3.52
C LEU A 107 -8.53 -6.32 3.18
N MET A 108 -8.93 -6.23 1.91
CA MET A 108 -10.29 -6.62 1.48
C MET A 108 -10.54 -8.11 1.70
N GLU A 109 -9.53 -8.95 1.42
CA GLU A 109 -9.54 -10.39 1.66
C GLU A 109 -9.66 -10.71 3.16
N THR A 110 -8.96 -9.95 4.02
CA THR A 110 -9.03 -10.12 5.47
C THR A 110 -10.38 -9.67 6.01
N ALA A 111 -10.89 -8.52 5.54
CA ALA A 111 -12.18 -7.97 5.94
C ALA A 111 -13.33 -8.95 5.67
N GLN A 112 -13.36 -9.58 4.49
CA GLN A 112 -14.35 -10.61 4.16
C GLN A 112 -14.26 -11.83 5.07
N ARG A 113 -13.05 -12.29 5.40
CA ARG A 113 -12.85 -13.46 6.29
C ARG A 113 -13.33 -13.23 7.72
N VAL A 114 -13.37 -11.98 8.18
CA VAL A 114 -13.79 -11.62 9.54
C VAL A 114 -15.16 -10.94 9.60
N ALA A 115 -15.83 -10.75 8.46
CA ALA A 115 -17.08 -9.98 8.34
C ALA A 115 -18.17 -10.48 9.30
N ASP A 116 -18.35 -11.80 9.42
CA ASP A 116 -19.37 -12.42 10.28
C ASP A 116 -19.21 -12.10 11.78
N LEU A 117 -18.00 -11.71 12.21
CA LEU A 117 -17.73 -11.32 13.59
C LEU A 117 -18.17 -9.88 13.89
N TYR A 118 -18.37 -9.05 12.86
CA TYR A 118 -18.65 -7.63 12.98
C TYR A 118 -19.91 -7.21 12.22
N PRO A 119 -21.10 -7.77 12.52
CA PRO A 119 -22.34 -7.53 11.76
C PRO A 119 -22.86 -6.08 11.82
N LYS A 120 -22.23 -5.21 12.62
CA LYS A 120 -22.55 -3.78 12.71
C LYS A 120 -21.69 -2.91 11.81
N ALA A 121 -20.64 -3.46 11.21
CA ALA A 121 -19.88 -2.80 10.16
C ALA A 121 -20.57 -3.06 8.83
N ASP A 122 -20.91 -1.99 8.11
CA ASP A 122 -21.42 -2.09 6.75
C ASP A 122 -20.29 -2.56 5.83
N MET A 123 -20.40 -3.79 5.32
CA MET A 123 -19.35 -4.37 4.48
C MET A 123 -19.22 -3.70 3.11
N SER A 124 -20.30 -3.11 2.57
CA SER A 124 -20.21 -2.36 1.31
C SER A 124 -19.35 -1.11 1.51
N LEU A 125 -19.58 -0.38 2.61
CA LEU A 125 -18.75 0.77 2.96
C LEU A 125 -17.34 0.37 3.35
N LEU A 126 -17.15 -0.70 4.13
CA LEU A 126 -15.80 -1.11 4.56
C LEU A 126 -14.93 -1.51 3.35
N LEU A 127 -15.45 -2.30 2.40
CA LEU A 127 -14.70 -2.69 1.21
C LEU A 127 -14.35 -1.48 0.33
N ALA A 128 -15.29 -0.57 0.11
CA ALA A 128 -15.01 0.67 -0.62
C ALA A 128 -14.02 1.57 0.13
N GLY A 129 -14.14 1.67 1.46
CA GLY A 129 -13.21 2.41 2.32
C GLY A 129 -11.79 1.84 2.26
N ILE A 130 -11.63 0.52 2.30
CA ILE A 130 -10.35 -0.16 2.13
C ILE A 130 -9.75 0.14 0.74
N PHE A 131 -10.54 0.10 -0.32
CA PHE A 131 -10.01 0.44 -1.65
C PHE A 131 -9.53 1.90 -1.73
N LEU A 132 -10.24 2.82 -1.07
CA LEU A 132 -10.00 4.25 -1.20
C LEU A 132 -8.98 4.83 -0.21
N HIS A 133 -8.71 4.18 0.93
CA HIS A 133 -8.02 4.84 2.05
C HIS A 133 -6.65 5.43 1.68
N ASP A 134 -5.94 4.74 0.79
CA ASP A 134 -4.60 5.08 0.33
C ASP A 134 -4.53 5.40 -1.18
N ILE A 135 -5.67 5.59 -1.84
CA ILE A 135 -5.72 5.84 -3.30
C ILE A 135 -4.91 7.08 -3.70
N GLY A 136 -4.79 8.06 -2.81
CA GLY A 136 -3.99 9.26 -3.03
C GLY A 136 -2.49 8.99 -3.21
N LYS A 137 -1.98 7.80 -2.81
CA LYS A 137 -0.58 7.40 -3.04
C LYS A 137 -0.21 7.36 -4.53
N VAL A 138 -1.20 7.17 -5.40
CA VAL A 138 -1.03 7.21 -6.85
C VAL A 138 -0.47 8.56 -7.32
N ARG A 139 -0.93 9.69 -6.74
CA ARG A 139 -0.43 11.03 -7.05
C ARG A 139 0.61 11.53 -6.04
N GLU A 140 0.63 11.02 -4.82
CA GLU A 140 1.59 11.38 -3.78
C GLU A 140 3.02 10.92 -4.12
N LEU A 141 3.16 9.75 -4.74
CA LEU A 141 4.44 9.10 -4.96
C LEU A 141 4.81 9.08 -6.45
N GLY A 142 6.06 9.43 -6.75
CA GLY A 142 6.69 9.16 -8.04
C GLY A 142 7.46 7.85 -7.96
N TYR A 143 7.34 7.00 -8.98
CA TYR A 143 7.90 5.65 -8.94
C TYR A 143 8.53 5.16 -10.25
N GLU A 144 8.82 6.04 -11.20
CA GLU A 144 9.41 5.63 -12.49
C GLU A 144 10.84 5.04 -12.37
N ASN A 145 11.75 5.73 -11.66
CA ASN A 145 13.14 5.30 -11.48
C ASN A 145 13.55 5.14 -10.01
N GLU A 146 12.92 5.89 -9.12
CA GLU A 146 13.13 5.87 -7.68
C GLU A 146 11.79 6.22 -7.01
N PHE A 147 11.52 5.63 -5.85
CA PHE A 147 10.38 6.03 -5.04
C PHE A 147 10.67 7.35 -4.36
N ILE A 148 9.99 8.40 -4.81
CA ILE A 148 10.09 9.76 -4.28
C ILE A 148 8.68 10.31 -4.03
N TYR A 149 8.60 11.40 -3.27
CA TYR A 149 7.35 12.17 -3.18
C TYR A 149 7.28 13.16 -4.34
N THR A 150 6.10 13.30 -4.95
CA THR A 150 5.81 14.36 -5.92
C THR A 150 5.66 15.70 -5.20
N ASP A 151 5.65 16.82 -5.94
CA ASP A 151 5.37 18.14 -5.36
C ASP A 151 3.97 18.18 -4.72
N GLU A 152 2.98 17.55 -5.36
CA GLU A 152 1.62 17.40 -4.83
C GLU A 152 1.63 16.58 -3.54
N GLY A 153 2.36 15.45 -3.52
CA GLY A 153 2.52 14.60 -2.36
C GLY A 153 3.20 15.27 -1.18
N GLN A 154 4.26 16.06 -1.44
CA GLN A 154 4.95 16.84 -0.40
C GLN A 154 4.07 17.92 0.22
N LEU A 155 3.20 18.55 -0.57
CA LEU A 155 2.38 19.68 -0.13
C LEU A 155 1.05 19.27 0.49
N LEU A 156 0.40 18.24 -0.05
CA LEU A 156 -0.96 17.84 0.30
C LEU A 156 -1.04 16.50 1.05
N GLY A 157 -0.19 15.54 0.66
CA GLY A 157 -0.24 14.16 1.15
C GLY A 157 -1.45 13.36 0.66
N HIS A 158 -1.34 12.03 0.70
CA HIS A 158 -2.34 11.11 0.13
C HIS A 158 -3.73 11.24 0.76
N LEU A 159 -3.87 11.68 2.02
CA LEU A 159 -5.17 11.84 2.66
C LEU A 159 -6.02 12.91 1.96
N ILE A 160 -5.43 14.05 1.65
CA ILE A 160 -6.12 15.16 0.98
C ILE A 160 -6.37 14.80 -0.48
N ILE A 161 -5.34 14.29 -1.15
CA ILE A 161 -5.42 13.83 -2.54
C ILE A 161 -6.52 12.77 -2.70
N GLY A 162 -6.59 11.79 -1.79
CA GLY A 162 -7.61 10.73 -1.82
C GLY A 162 -9.02 11.27 -1.67
N VAL A 163 -9.23 12.30 -0.84
CA VAL A 163 -10.53 12.98 -0.73
C VAL A 163 -10.89 13.75 -2.01
N GLU A 164 -9.91 14.38 -2.67
CA GLU A 164 -10.10 15.06 -3.95
C GLU A 164 -10.48 14.06 -5.04
N MET A 165 -9.73 12.97 -5.18
CA MET A 165 -10.01 11.88 -6.12
C MET A 165 -11.40 11.26 -5.89
N LEU A 166 -11.80 11.03 -4.64
CA LEU A 166 -13.15 10.58 -4.32
C LEU A 166 -14.21 11.60 -4.76
N THR A 167 -13.95 12.90 -4.56
CA THR A 167 -14.87 13.96 -4.98
C THR A 167 -14.98 14.04 -6.51
N GLU A 168 -13.88 13.90 -7.24
CA GLU A 168 -13.85 13.81 -8.71
C GLU A 168 -14.73 12.64 -9.19
N LYS A 169 -14.59 11.46 -8.58
CA LYS A 169 -15.36 10.26 -8.97
C LYS A 169 -16.82 10.30 -8.56
N ILE A 170 -17.18 11.00 -7.49
CA ILE A 170 -18.58 11.27 -7.14
C ILE A 170 -19.25 12.16 -8.20
N ASN A 171 -18.54 13.15 -8.75
CA ASN A 171 -19.05 13.95 -9.86
C ASN A 171 -19.24 13.09 -11.11
N ALA A 172 -18.28 12.24 -11.45
CA ALA A 172 -18.40 11.30 -12.57
C ALA A 172 -19.57 10.32 -12.39
N TYR A 173 -19.79 9.82 -11.17
CA TYR A 173 -20.98 9.02 -10.82
C TYR A 173 -22.27 9.77 -11.15
N GLN A 174 -22.37 11.04 -10.76
CA GLN A 174 -23.57 11.84 -11.00
C GLN A 174 -23.79 12.11 -12.48
N GLU A 175 -22.72 12.37 -13.24
CA GLU A 175 -22.79 12.54 -14.70
C GLU A 175 -23.26 11.27 -15.40
N MET A 176 -22.78 10.10 -14.95
CA MET A 176 -23.10 8.80 -15.54
C MET A 176 -24.53 8.34 -15.21
N THR A 177 -24.96 8.51 -13.96
CA THR A 177 -26.23 7.97 -13.46
C THR A 177 -27.39 8.97 -13.55
N GLY A 178 -27.09 10.28 -13.57
CA GLY A 178 -28.08 11.34 -13.41
C GLY A 178 -28.59 11.52 -11.97
N GLU A 179 -28.03 10.78 -11.00
CA GLU A 179 -28.46 10.78 -9.61
C GLU A 179 -27.35 11.31 -8.68
N ALA A 180 -27.74 11.98 -7.60
CA ALA A 180 -26.78 12.42 -6.60
C ALA A 180 -26.30 11.23 -5.77
N PHE A 181 -24.99 11.13 -5.52
CA PHE A 181 -24.45 10.09 -4.65
C PHE A 181 -24.96 10.29 -3.20
N PRO A 182 -25.30 9.21 -2.46
CA PRO A 182 -25.83 9.34 -1.11
C PRO A 182 -24.89 10.10 -0.17
N ARG A 183 -25.36 11.24 0.37
CA ARG A 183 -24.56 12.14 1.20
C ARG A 183 -23.93 11.46 2.43
N GLU A 184 -24.64 10.52 3.05
CA GLU A 184 -24.10 9.79 4.21
C GLU A 184 -22.93 8.88 3.80
N ALA A 185 -23.06 8.15 2.69
CA ALA A 185 -22.00 7.30 2.17
C ALA A 185 -20.76 8.14 1.81
N GLU A 186 -20.94 9.30 1.16
CA GLU A 186 -19.84 10.23 0.88
C GLU A 186 -19.09 10.62 2.15
N LEU A 187 -19.81 11.07 3.18
CA LEU A 187 -19.19 11.51 4.43
C LEU A 187 -18.42 10.37 5.11
N ARG A 188 -18.96 9.15 5.10
CA ARG A 188 -18.33 7.99 5.73
C ARG A 188 -17.09 7.52 4.96
N LEU A 189 -17.13 7.51 3.63
CA LEU A 189 -15.98 7.20 2.78
C LEU A 189 -14.85 8.24 2.99
N LYS A 190 -15.18 9.53 2.93
CA LYS A 190 -14.21 10.61 3.25
C LYS A 190 -13.67 10.48 4.67
N HIS A 191 -14.52 10.16 5.64
CA HIS A 191 -14.10 9.96 7.03
C HIS A 191 -13.14 8.78 7.17
N MET A 192 -13.38 7.66 6.49
CA MET A 192 -12.46 6.51 6.48
C MET A 192 -11.10 6.90 5.92
N ILE A 193 -11.04 7.61 4.78
CA ILE A 193 -9.76 8.12 4.22
C ILE A 193 -9.02 8.95 5.28
N VAL A 194 -9.64 9.99 5.85
CA VAL A 194 -8.92 10.93 6.73
C VAL A 194 -8.67 10.40 8.15
N SER A 195 -9.17 9.22 8.50
CA SER A 195 -9.06 8.65 9.85
C SER A 195 -8.37 7.29 9.95
N HIS A 196 -8.02 6.65 8.83
CA HIS A 196 -7.51 5.27 8.83
C HIS A 196 -6.19 5.08 9.58
N HIS A 197 -5.34 6.11 9.68
CA HIS A 197 -4.13 6.09 10.53
C HIS A 197 -4.44 5.90 12.04
N GLY A 198 -5.69 6.13 12.46
CA GLY A 198 -6.22 5.75 13.78
C GLY A 198 -5.87 6.66 14.94
N THR A 199 -4.67 7.25 14.94
CA THR A 199 -4.22 8.17 16.00
C THR A 199 -3.58 9.42 15.41
N TYR A 200 -3.64 10.53 16.13
CA TYR A 200 -2.96 11.76 15.70
C TYR A 200 -1.44 11.59 15.63
N GLU A 201 -0.88 10.74 16.49
CA GLU A 201 0.55 10.42 16.53
C GLU A 201 1.02 9.68 15.27
N PHE A 202 0.13 8.90 14.65
CA PHE A 202 0.38 8.24 13.37
C PHE A 202 -0.05 9.07 12.16
N GLY A 203 -0.33 10.37 12.35
CA GLY A 203 -0.65 11.29 11.26
C GLY A 203 -2.10 11.23 10.80
N SER A 204 -3.02 10.74 11.62
CA SER A 204 -4.45 10.79 11.31
C SER A 204 -4.99 12.22 11.42
N ALA A 205 -5.78 12.69 10.45
CA ALA A 205 -6.42 14.01 10.54
C ALA A 205 -7.62 14.00 11.51
N ARG A 206 -8.29 12.85 11.64
CA ARG A 206 -9.36 12.58 12.62
C ARG A 206 -9.22 11.18 13.20
N LEU A 207 -9.80 10.95 14.38
CA LEU A 207 -9.90 9.59 14.91
C LEU A 207 -11.02 8.82 14.20
N PRO A 208 -10.93 7.49 14.08
CA PRO A 208 -12.03 6.65 13.61
C PRO A 208 -13.30 6.88 14.44
N MET A 209 -14.44 7.13 13.76
CA MET A 209 -15.72 7.48 14.40
C MET A 209 -16.89 6.62 13.91
N THR A 210 -16.64 5.62 13.06
CA THR A 210 -17.63 4.63 12.63
C THR A 210 -17.05 3.22 12.80
N PRO A 211 -17.90 2.17 12.89
CA PRO A 211 -17.43 0.79 12.94
C PRO A 211 -16.48 0.43 11.79
N GLU A 212 -16.75 0.91 10.58
CA GLU A 212 -15.94 0.66 9.38
C GLU A 212 -14.59 1.37 9.46
N ALA A 213 -14.56 2.62 9.93
CA ALA A 213 -13.29 3.34 10.10
C ALA A 213 -12.41 2.69 11.17
N VAL A 214 -13.01 2.17 12.26
CA VAL A 214 -12.29 1.43 13.30
C VAL A 214 -11.75 0.10 12.75
N ALA A 215 -12.58 -0.63 11.99
CA ALA A 215 -12.18 -1.87 11.34
C ALA A 215 -11.04 -1.63 10.35
N LEU A 216 -11.19 -0.66 9.45
CA LEU A 216 -10.18 -0.26 8.47
C LEU A 216 -8.85 0.04 9.13
N HIS A 217 -8.84 0.91 10.17
CA HIS A 217 -7.62 1.24 10.89
C HIS A 217 -6.89 0.00 11.42
N HIS A 218 -7.63 -0.92 12.06
CA HIS A 218 -7.01 -2.10 12.64
C HIS A 218 -6.57 -3.13 11.59
N LEU A 219 -7.29 -3.25 10.48
CA LEU A 219 -6.91 -4.11 9.35
C LEU A 219 -5.64 -3.60 8.66
N ASP A 220 -5.60 -2.30 8.36
CA ASP A 220 -4.43 -1.63 7.80
C ASP A 220 -3.19 -1.79 8.70
N ASN A 221 -3.32 -1.43 9.99
CA ASN A 221 -2.21 -1.57 10.93
C ASN A 221 -1.79 -3.04 11.15
N LEU A 222 -2.72 -4.00 11.07
CA LEU A 222 -2.39 -5.42 11.16
C LEU A 222 -1.52 -5.85 9.97
N ASP A 223 -1.96 -5.56 8.75
CA ASP A 223 -1.25 -5.91 7.52
C ASP A 223 0.14 -5.27 7.48
N ALA A 224 0.20 -3.95 7.71
CA ALA A 224 1.46 -3.20 7.73
C ALA A 224 2.45 -3.77 8.76
N LYS A 225 1.99 -4.13 9.97
CA LYS A 225 2.85 -4.68 11.03
C LYS A 225 3.29 -6.10 10.75
N VAL A 226 2.39 -6.97 10.28
CA VAL A 226 2.75 -8.36 9.96
C VAL A 226 3.72 -8.40 8.78
N ASN A 227 3.47 -7.62 7.73
CA ASN A 227 4.38 -7.50 6.59
C ASN A 227 5.75 -6.95 7.01
N GLU A 228 5.78 -5.88 7.81
CA GLU A 228 7.01 -5.28 8.33
C GLU A 228 7.85 -6.28 9.14
N PHE A 229 7.20 -7.09 9.99
CA PHE A 229 7.89 -8.05 10.83
C PHE A 229 8.39 -9.26 10.03
N ALA A 230 7.56 -9.81 9.14
CA ALA A 230 7.93 -10.93 8.29
C ALA A 230 9.13 -10.59 7.41
N ARG A 231 9.09 -9.45 6.71
CA ARG A 231 10.22 -9.00 5.88
C ARG A 231 11.49 -8.77 6.68
N PHE A 232 11.40 -8.16 7.86
CA PHE A 232 12.58 -7.94 8.70
C PHE A 232 13.21 -9.24 9.20
N ILE A 233 12.43 -10.31 9.34
CA ILE A 233 12.93 -11.65 9.67
C ILE A 233 13.59 -12.27 8.43
N ASP A 234 12.91 -12.23 7.28
CA ASP A 234 13.37 -12.86 6.03
C ASP A 234 14.64 -12.20 5.46
N ASP A 235 14.77 -10.87 5.62
CA ASP A 235 15.93 -10.10 5.15
C ASP A 235 17.19 -10.32 6.02
N ASP A 236 17.06 -10.88 7.24
CA ASP A 236 18.19 -11.16 8.11
C ASP A 236 18.84 -12.52 7.78
N LEU A 237 19.89 -12.45 6.96
CA LEU A 237 20.65 -13.61 6.48
C LEU A 237 21.48 -14.33 7.56
N ASN A 238 21.51 -13.83 8.80
CA ASN A 238 22.26 -14.48 9.88
C ASN A 238 21.58 -15.77 10.36
N SER A 239 21.90 -16.91 9.76
CA SER A 239 21.36 -18.22 10.16
C SER A 239 21.86 -18.75 11.51
N THR A 240 22.87 -18.13 12.13
CA THR A 240 23.46 -18.61 13.40
C THR A 240 22.74 -18.10 14.66
N SER A 241 21.75 -17.22 14.49
CA SER A 241 20.99 -16.61 15.58
C SER A 241 19.50 -16.82 15.35
N ASN A 242 18.78 -17.22 16.40
CA ASN A 242 17.32 -17.30 16.41
C ASN A 242 16.64 -15.92 16.51
N TRP A 243 17.42 -14.84 16.58
CA TRP A 243 16.94 -13.47 16.72
C TRP A 243 17.54 -12.55 15.66
N THR A 244 16.74 -11.60 15.18
CA THR A 244 17.22 -10.49 14.36
C THR A 244 18.07 -9.50 15.18
N PRO A 245 18.85 -8.62 14.53
CA PRO A 245 19.38 -7.42 15.15
C PRO A 245 18.26 -6.55 15.75
N TYR A 246 18.63 -5.67 16.70
CA TYR A 246 17.66 -4.73 17.26
C TYR A 246 17.20 -3.74 16.18
N SER A 247 15.89 -3.62 15.98
CA SER A 247 15.31 -2.60 15.10
C SER A 247 14.90 -1.38 15.93
N PRO A 248 15.54 -0.21 15.73
CA PRO A 248 15.11 1.03 16.39
C PRO A 248 13.69 1.45 15.99
N ARG A 249 13.26 1.15 14.76
CA ARG A 249 11.89 1.44 14.32
C ARG A 249 10.84 0.60 15.07
N LEU A 250 11.14 -0.68 15.29
CA LEU A 250 10.24 -1.61 16.00
C LEU A 250 10.45 -1.62 17.52
N GLN A 251 11.51 -0.96 18.00
CA GLN A 251 11.96 -0.92 19.39
C GLN A 251 12.13 -2.31 20.02
N ARG A 252 12.54 -3.31 19.22
CA ARG A 252 12.74 -4.70 19.67
C ARG A 252 13.58 -5.51 18.68
N LYS A 253 14.02 -6.69 19.12
CA LYS A 253 14.47 -7.79 18.26
C LYS A 253 13.28 -8.67 17.90
N LEU A 254 13.33 -9.32 16.75
CA LEU A 254 12.32 -10.28 16.31
C LEU A 254 12.87 -11.70 16.40
N PHE A 255 12.01 -12.64 16.77
CA PHE A 255 12.34 -14.05 16.86
C PHE A 255 12.13 -14.71 15.50
N LYS A 256 13.13 -15.45 15.02
CA LYS A 256 13.16 -16.09 13.69
C LYS A 256 12.76 -17.57 13.70
N GLY A 257 12.49 -18.12 14.88
CA GLY A 257 12.31 -19.56 15.06
C GLY A 257 13.55 -20.24 15.65
N ILE A 258 13.39 -21.48 16.11
CA ILE A 258 14.50 -22.35 16.49
C ILE A 258 14.83 -23.18 15.27
N THR A 259 16.04 -23.05 14.72
CA THR A 259 16.56 -24.03 13.78
C THR A 259 16.90 -25.30 14.56
N GLU A 260 16.17 -26.39 14.31
CA GLU A 260 16.60 -27.72 14.76
C GLU A 260 17.80 -28.15 13.90
N ASP A 261 18.87 -28.62 14.56
CA ASP A 261 20.06 -29.20 13.91
C ASP A 261 19.74 -30.53 13.20
#